data_AF-A0A285NXY1-F1
#
_entry.id   AF-A0A285NXY1-F1
#
_cell.length_a   1.000
_cell.length_b   1.000
_cell.length_c   1.000
_cell.angle_alpha   90.00
_cell.angle_beta   90.00
_cell.angle_gamma   90.00
#
_symmetry.space_group_name_H-M   'P 1'
#
loop_
_entity.id
_entity.type
_entity.pdbx_description
1 polymer ?
#
loop_
_entity_poly.entity_id
_entity_poly.type
_entity_poly.pdbx_seq_one_letter_code
_entity_poly.pdbx_strand_id
1 'polypeptide(L)'
;MFGKGHFILLMINLVITLVLFLASDEQSLLTLINSFFYVAFFYFVAALLLFVIKGRVLDGITRSFRRFGKMMSKGLLDFEENGDPSQWVNRSFLRYLQFQAAVLIGLMLILLAIFYLI
;
A
#
# COMPACT_ATOMS: atom_id res chain seq x y z
N MET A 1 8.35 13.97 11.70
CA MET A 1 8.12 15.24 10.97
C MET A 1 7.74 14.90 9.54
N PHE A 2 6.47 15.10 9.17
CA PHE A 2 6.02 14.90 7.80
C PHE A 2 6.53 16.06 6.95
N GLY A 3 7.49 15.80 6.05
CA GLY A 3 8.00 16.80 5.10
C GLY A 3 6.96 17.24 4.06
N LYS A 4 7.24 18.35 3.36
CA LYS A 4 6.35 18.96 2.33
C LYS A 4 5.87 17.96 1.26
N GLY A 5 6.66 16.93 0.95
CA GLY A 5 6.30 15.90 -0.03
C GLY A 5 5.09 15.03 0.34
N HIS A 6 4.81 14.79 1.63
CA HIS A 6 3.63 14.02 2.04
C HIS A 6 2.32 14.73 1.64
N PHE A 7 2.28 16.05 1.82
CA PHE A 7 1.12 16.87 1.52
C PHE A 7 0.92 17.05 0.02
N ILE A 8 2.00 17.17 -0.75
CA ILE A 8 1.93 17.25 -2.21
C ILE A 8 1.31 15.96 -2.79
N LEU A 9 1.77 14.79 -2.33
CA LEU A 9 1.18 13.51 -2.75
C LEU A 9 -0.29 13.38 -2.34
N LEU A 10 -0.64 13.87 -1.15
CA LEU A 10 -2.03 13.87 -0.70
C LEU A 10 -2.90 14.78 -1.59
N MET A 11 -2.40 15.95 -1.99
CA MET A 11 -3.09 16.84 -2.93
C MET A 11 -3.26 16.18 -4.29
N ILE A 12 -2.25 15.47 -4.79
CA ILE A 12 -2.37 14.70 -6.04
C ILE A 12 -3.47 13.63 -5.91
N ASN A 13 -3.50 12.88 -4.80
CA ASN A 13 -4.54 11.88 -4.57
C ASN A 13 -5.95 12.49 -4.47
N LEU A 14 -6.09 13.67 -3.86
CA LEU A 14 -7.36 14.40 -3.83
C LEU A 14 -7.80 14.83 -5.23
N VAL A 15 -6.88 15.32 -6.06
CA VAL A 15 -7.17 15.67 -7.45
C VAL A 15 -7.60 14.43 -8.25
N ILE A 16 -6.89 13.30 -8.11
CA ILE A 16 -7.27 12.02 -8.75
C ILE A 16 -8.68 11.61 -8.31
N THR A 17 -8.96 11.69 -7.01
CA THR A 17 -10.27 11.34 -6.46
C THR A 17 -11.37 12.24 -7.02
N LEU A 18 -11.10 13.54 -7.14
CA LEU A 18 -12.03 14.50 -7.75
C LEU A 18 -12.27 14.21 -9.24
N VAL A 19 -11.22 13.87 -9.98
CA VAL A 19 -11.34 13.49 -11.41
C VAL A 19 -12.19 12.22 -11.56
N LEU A 20 -11.97 11.20 -10.72
CA LEU A 20 -12.78 9.98 -10.71
C LEU A 20 -14.25 10.27 -10.39
N PHE A 21 -14.50 11.18 -9.44
CA PHE A 21 -15.85 11.62 -9.10
C PHE A 21 -16.53 12.35 -10.26
N LEU A 22 -15.83 13.27 -10.92
CA LEU A 22 -16.37 14.02 -12.07
C LEU A 22 -16.57 13.14 -13.32
N ALA A 23 -15.78 12.08 -13.46
CA ALA A 23 -15.91 11.12 -14.56
C ALA A 23 -17.05 10.11 -14.35
N SER A 24 -17.70 10.11 -13.19
CA SER A 24 -18.82 9.22 -12.89
C SER A 24 -20.13 9.81 -13.40
N ASP A 25 -21.01 8.96 -13.94
CA ASP A 25 -22.28 9.37 -14.56
C ASP A 25 -23.26 10.02 -13.57
N GLU A 26 -23.19 9.64 -12.29
CA GLU A 26 -24.03 10.19 -11.23
C GLU A 26 -23.18 10.86 -10.16
N GLN A 27 -23.33 12.18 -10.01
CA GLN A 27 -22.67 12.95 -8.96
C GLN A 27 -23.47 12.88 -7.65
N SER A 28 -23.41 11.71 -7.00
CA SER A 28 -24.00 11.49 -5.68
C SER A 28 -22.92 11.48 -4.59
N LEU A 29 -23.32 11.73 -3.33
CA LEU A 29 -22.42 11.60 -2.18
C LEU A 29 -21.81 10.18 -2.08
N LEU A 30 -22.57 9.16 -2.49
CA LEU A 30 -22.11 7.77 -2.54
C LEU A 30 -21.02 7.57 -3.60
N THR A 31 -21.12 8.23 -4.75
CA THR A 31 -20.09 8.21 -5.80
C THR A 31 -18.79 8.85 -5.33
N LEU A 32 -18.88 9.94 -4.55
CA LEU A 32 -17.72 10.58 -3.94
C LEU A 32 -17.03 9.63 -2.95
N ILE A 33 -17.81 8.99 -2.06
CA ILE A 33 -17.30 7.97 -1.13
C ILE A 33 -16.60 6.83 -1.89
N ASN A 34 -17.21 6.33 -2.97
CA ASN A 34 -16.64 5.26 -3.78
C ASN A 34 -15.31 5.67 -4.43
N SER A 35 -15.21 6.90 -4.92
CA SER A 35 -13.96 7.41 -5.49
C SER A 35 -12.85 7.46 -4.44
N PHE A 36 -13.14 7.96 -3.23
CA PHE A 36 -12.21 7.92 -2.11
C PHE A 36 -11.83 6.48 -1.74
N PHE A 37 -12.80 5.57 -1.70
CA PHE A 37 -12.58 4.17 -1.40
C PHE A 37 -11.61 3.51 -2.39
N TYR A 38 -11.79 3.69 -3.70
CA TYR A 38 -10.92 3.06 -4.69
C TYR A 38 -9.46 3.52 -4.58
N VAL A 39 -9.25 4.83 -4.39
CA VAL A 39 -7.90 5.38 -4.22
C VAL A 39 -7.31 4.89 -2.89
N ALA A 40 -8.06 4.98 -1.80
CA ALA A 40 -7.64 4.51 -0.47
C ALA A 40 -7.29 3.02 -0.47
N PHE A 41 -8.10 2.20 -1.15
CA PHE A 41 -7.93 0.75 -1.25
C PHE A 41 -6.62 0.38 -1.95
N PHE A 42 -6.27 1.08 -3.04
CA PHE A 42 -4.97 0.88 -3.70
C PHE A 42 -3.80 1.12 -2.74
N TYR A 43 -3.81 2.24 -2.03
CA TYR A 43 -2.77 2.56 -1.04
C TYR A 43 -2.75 1.55 0.12
N PHE A 44 -3.92 1.09 0.56
CA PHE A 44 -4.06 0.09 1.61
C PHE A 44 -3.43 -1.25 1.21
N VAL A 45 -3.79 -1.78 0.04
CA VAL A 45 -3.26 -3.05 -0.46
C VAL A 45 -1.74 -2.95 -0.65
N ALA A 46 -1.27 -1.86 -1.27
CA ALA A 46 0.16 -1.66 -1.47
C ALA A 46 0.92 -1.52 -0.14
N ALA A 47 0.36 -0.80 0.85
CA ALA A 47 0.93 -0.69 2.19
C ALA A 47 0.96 -2.04 2.93
N LEU A 48 -0.09 -2.85 2.77
CA LEU A 48 -0.18 -4.18 3.37
C LEU A 48 0.87 -5.13 2.77
N LEU A 49 1.01 -5.16 1.44
CA LEU A 49 2.02 -5.96 0.75
C LEU A 49 3.44 -5.59 1.23
N LEU A 50 3.76 -4.30 1.23
CA LEU A 50 5.07 -3.82 1.69
C LEU A 50 5.30 -4.08 3.17
N PHE A 51 4.24 -4.04 3.99
CA PHE A 51 4.32 -4.39 5.40
C PHE A 51 4.69 -5.86 5.60
N VAL A 52 4.07 -6.78 4.83
CA VAL A 52 4.40 -8.22 4.87
C VAL A 52 5.83 -8.48 4.38
N ILE A 53 6.23 -7.85 3.27
CA ILE A 53 7.60 -7.95 2.74
C ILE A 53 8.61 -7.46 3.79
N LYS A 54 8.37 -6.29 4.38
CA LYS A 54 9.28 -5.69 5.36
C LYS A 54 9.31 -6.44 6.68
N GLY A 55 8.20 -7.09 7.06
CA GLY A 55 8.05 -7.90 8.27
C GLY A 55 8.89 -9.16 8.32
N ARG A 56 9.80 -9.38 7.34
CA ARG A 56 10.70 -10.55 7.24
C ARG A 56 9.97 -11.89 7.08
N VAL A 57 8.66 -11.87 6.83
CA VAL A 57 7.87 -13.07 6.52
C VAL A 57 8.39 -13.72 5.25
N LEU A 58 8.62 -12.91 4.22
CA LEU A 58 9.22 -13.38 2.97
C LEU A 58 10.68 -13.82 3.15
N ASP A 59 11.46 -13.16 4.01
CA ASP A 59 12.83 -13.60 4.31
C ASP A 59 12.83 -15.02 4.88
N GLY A 60 11.89 -15.34 5.77
CA GLY A 60 11.73 -16.68 6.34
C GLY A 60 11.37 -17.74 5.29
N ILE A 61 10.47 -17.41 4.37
CA ILE A 61 10.08 -18.27 3.25
C ILE A 61 11.27 -18.50 2.31
N THR A 62 11.92 -17.43 1.83
CA THR A 62 13.07 -17.50 0.93
C THR A 62 14.22 -18.29 1.54
N ARG A 63 14.51 -18.09 2.84
CA ARG A 63 15.54 -18.86 3.55
C ARG A 63 15.21 -20.35 3.64
N SER A 64 13.93 -20.70 3.81
CA SER A 64 13.49 -22.09 3.85
C SER A 64 13.63 -22.77 2.49
N PHE A 65 13.19 -22.10 1.42
CA PHE A 65 13.37 -22.59 0.05
C PHE A 65 14.84 -22.72 -0.33
N ARG A 66 15.70 -21.77 0.08
CA ARG A 66 17.14 -21.82 -0.18
C ARG A 66 17.81 -23.02 0.51
N ARG A 67 17.43 -23.31 1.76
CA ARG A 67 17.90 -24.51 2.48
C ARG A 67 17.45 -25.80 1.79
N PHE A 68 16.18 -25.86 1.39
CA PHE A 68 15.62 -27.02 0.71
C PHE A 68 16.27 -27.24 -0.66
N GLY A 69 16.45 -26.18 -1.44
CA GLY A 69 17.11 -26.21 -2.74
C GLY A 69 18.57 -26.66 -2.67
N LYS A 70 19.35 -26.15 -1.71
CA LYS A 70 20.74 -26.60 -1.49
C LYS A 70 20.82 -28.07 -1.10
N MET A 71 19.88 -28.54 -0.28
CA MET A 71 19.80 -29.95 0.14
C MET A 71 19.43 -30.87 -1.03
N MET A 72 18.46 -30.45 -1.86
CA MET A 72 18.03 -31.22 -3.03
C MET A 72 19.07 -31.23 -4.16
N SER A 73 19.79 -30.13 -4.37
CA SER A 73 20.79 -30.01 -5.45
C SER A 73 22.15 -30.61 -5.10
N LYS A 74 22.36 -31.12 -3.87
CA LYS A 74 23.67 -31.54 -3.36
C LYS A 74 24.78 -30.49 -3.58
N GLY A 75 24.42 -29.20 -3.59
CA GLY A 75 25.37 -28.11 -3.83
C GLY A 75 25.67 -27.81 -5.30
N LEU A 76 24.99 -28.41 -6.28
CA LEU A 76 25.15 -28.10 -7.71
C LEU A 76 24.49 -26.79 -8.13
N LEU A 77 23.43 -26.37 -7.44
CA LEU A 77 22.75 -25.09 -7.68
C LEU A 77 23.18 -24.10 -6.61
N ASP A 78 23.98 -23.13 -7.01
CA ASP A 78 24.33 -22.00 -6.16
C ASP A 78 23.23 -20.94 -6.29
N PHE A 79 22.28 -20.97 -5.36
CA PHE A 79 21.29 -19.91 -5.24
C PHE A 79 22.03 -18.64 -4.79
N GLU A 80 22.31 -17.72 -5.72
CA GLU A 80 22.95 -16.43 -5.49
C GLU A 80 22.38 -15.72 -4.26
N GLU A 81 23.25 -15.07 -3.49
CA GLU A 81 22.88 -14.24 -2.33
C GLU A 81 22.33 -12.89 -2.75
N ASN A 82 21.24 -12.92 -3.51
CA ASN A 82 20.42 -11.73 -3.68
C ASN A 82 19.85 -11.38 -2.30
N GLY A 83 20.18 -10.19 -1.78
CA GLY A 83 19.90 -9.77 -0.41
C GLY A 83 18.44 -9.99 0.03
N ASP A 84 18.23 -10.06 1.35
CA ASP A 84 16.94 -10.39 1.95
C ASP A 84 15.79 -9.52 1.36
N PRO A 85 14.63 -10.10 0.98
CA PRO A 85 13.49 -9.37 0.45
C PRO A 85 13.06 -8.16 1.31
N SER A 86 13.22 -8.25 2.63
CA SER A 86 12.95 -7.14 3.56
C SER A 86 13.86 -5.91 3.34
N GLN A 87 15.01 -6.06 2.68
CA GLN A 87 15.89 -4.95 2.31
C GLN A 87 15.44 -4.23 1.05
N TRP A 88 14.64 -4.88 0.18
CA TRP A 88 14.11 -4.25 -1.03
C TRP A 88 13.15 -3.10 -0.71
N VAL A 89 12.52 -3.13 0.46
CA VAL A 89 11.55 -2.11 0.89
C VAL A 89 12.18 -1.08 1.81
N ASN A 90 12.21 0.18 1.37
CA ASN A 90 12.63 1.29 2.20
C ASN A 90 11.60 1.58 3.31
N ARG A 91 12.07 1.67 4.57
CA ARG A 91 11.23 1.95 5.74
C ARG A 91 10.53 3.31 5.64
N SER A 92 11.19 4.30 5.05
CA SER A 92 10.59 5.60 4.81
C SER A 92 9.43 5.49 3.82
N PHE A 93 9.64 4.79 2.70
CA PHE A 93 8.60 4.58 1.67
C PHE A 93 7.37 3.85 2.21
N LEU A 94 7.57 2.79 3.02
CA LEU A 94 6.45 2.12 3.71
C LEU A 94 5.66 3.09 4.59
N ARG A 95 6.34 3.95 5.36
CA ARG A 95 5.70 4.95 6.21
C ARG A 95 4.96 6.01 5.40
N TYR A 96 5.48 6.42 4.24
CA TYR A 96 4.77 7.31 3.31
C TYR A 96 3.45 6.67 2.86
N LEU A 97 3.49 5.40 2.45
CA LEU A 97 2.34 4.69 1.91
C LEU A 97 1.27 4.42 2.98
N GLN A 98 1.69 4.01 4.18
CA GLN A 98 0.81 3.84 5.33
C GLN A 98 0.12 5.16 5.74
N PHE A 99 0.84 6.29 5.69
CA PHE A 99 0.26 7.59 5.99
C PHE A 99 -0.81 7.98 4.96
N GLN A 100 -0.53 7.82 3.67
CA GLN A 100 -1.52 8.10 2.61
C GLN A 100 -2.77 7.21 2.78
N ALA A 101 -2.58 5.91 3.01
CA ALA A 101 -3.68 4.99 3.26
C ALA A 101 -4.51 5.42 4.48
N ALA A 102 -3.87 5.70 5.62
CA ALA A 102 -4.57 6.08 6.85
C ALA A 102 -5.39 7.36 6.70
N VAL A 103 -4.85 8.39 6.05
CA VAL A 103 -5.56 9.65 5.87
C VAL A 103 -6.72 9.51 4.88
N LEU A 104 -6.52 8.81 3.75
CA LEU A 104 -7.57 8.60 2.76
C LEU A 104 -8.71 7.74 3.32
N ILE A 105 -8.39 6.67 4.05
CA ILE A 105 -9.39 5.85 4.74
C ILE A 105 -10.11 6.68 5.80
N GLY A 106 -9.39 7.47 6.60
CA GLY A 106 -9.98 8.34 7.62
C GLY A 106 -10.97 9.34 7.02
N LEU A 107 -10.61 10.01 5.93
CA LEU A 107 -11.50 10.91 5.19
C LEU A 107 -12.73 10.17 4.66
N MET A 108 -12.54 9.01 4.03
CA MET A 108 -13.63 8.19 3.53
C MET A 108 -14.61 7.77 4.64
N LEU A 109 -14.09 7.37 5.81
CA LEU A 109 -14.93 7.00 6.97
C LEU A 109 -15.71 8.18 7.52
N ILE A 110 -15.12 9.39 7.54
CA ILE A 110 -15.83 10.61 7.92
C ILE A 110 -16.98 10.90 6.94
N LEU A 111 -16.71 10.83 5.63
CA LEU A 111 -17.76 11.01 4.62
C LEU A 111 -18.86 9.95 4.75
N LEU A 112 -18.50 8.70 5.02
CA LEU A 112 -19.45 7.62 5.23
C LEU A 112 -20.31 7.86 6.48
N ALA A 113 -19.72 8.32 7.58
CA ALA A 113 -20.47 8.67 8.78
C ALA A 113 -21.46 9.82 8.52
N ILE A 114 -21.05 10.84 7.76
CA ILE A 114 -21.94 11.93 7.34
C ILE A 114 -23.09 11.38 6.47
N PHE A 115 -22.80 10.48 5.53
CA PHE A 115 -23.81 9.87 4.66
C PHE A 115 -24.89 9.11 5.43
N TYR A 116 -24.55 8.42 6.52
CA TYR A 116 -25.53 7.71 7.34
C TYR A 116 -26.25 8.58 8.38
N LEU A 117 -25.73 9.77 8.67
CA LEU A 117 -26.33 10.73 9.62
C LEU A 117 -27.37 11.64 8.96
N ILE A 118 -27.30 11.81 7.64
CA ILE A 118 -28.24 12.59 6.81
C ILE A 118 -29.31 11.66 6.26
#